data_AF-A0A4Q0VKZ7-F1
#
_entry.id   AF-A0A4Q0VKZ7-F1
#
_cell.length_a   1.000
_cell.length_b   1.000
_cell.length_c   1.000
_cell.angle_alpha   90.00
_cell.angle_beta   90.00
_cell.angle_gamma   90.00
#
_symmetry.space_group_name_H-M   'P 1'
#
loop_
_entity.id
_entity.type
_entity.pdbx_description
1 polymer ?
#
loop_
_entity_poly.entity_id
_entity_poly.type
_entity_poly.pdbx_seq_one_letter_code
_entity_poly.pdbx_strand_id
1 'polypeptide(L)'
;MTEKQFDRFEGMLTQLVSMVGHLKQDVEVIKADVAELKTDVAILKTDVEVLKADVADLKLDMANVKADVAELKSDMFNVKVEITDMRETQERQHNEVMGKLELLRIDQEITWAKTVENEREIERVKKQLQM
;
A
#
# COMPACT_ATOMS: atom_id res chain seq x y z
N MET A 1 64.36 1.14 70.40
CA MET A 1 64.14 1.61 69.02
C MET A 1 64.98 2.84 68.81
N THR A 2 65.63 2.98 67.66
CA THR A 2 66.32 4.23 67.31
C THR A 2 65.31 5.20 66.67
N GLU A 3 65.50 6.50 66.88
CA GLU A 3 64.66 7.58 66.34
C GLU A 3 64.44 7.41 64.81
N LYS A 4 65.50 7.07 64.07
CA LYS A 4 65.45 6.76 62.63
C LYS A 4 64.51 5.61 62.24
N GLN A 5 64.36 4.59 63.09
CA GLN A 5 63.42 3.50 62.83
C GLN A 5 61.98 3.98 63.00
N PHE A 6 61.74 4.86 63.98
CA PHE A 6 60.43 5.46 64.22
C PHE A 6 60.01 6.38 63.06
N ASP A 7 60.90 7.29 62.62
CA ASP A 7 60.65 8.17 61.47
C ASP A 7 60.31 7.38 60.20
N ARG A 8 60.99 6.24 59.99
CA ARG A 8 60.70 5.35 58.86
C ARG A 8 59.32 4.72 58.95
N PHE A 9 58.90 4.28 60.14
CA PHE A 9 57.54 3.75 60.34
C PHE A 9 56.47 4.82 60.16
N GLU A 10 56.70 6.04 60.65
CA GLU A 10 55.79 7.17 60.47
C GLU A 10 55.63 7.54 58.99
N GLY A 11 56.74 7.55 58.23
CA GLY A 11 56.70 7.75 56.78
C GLY A 11 55.89 6.67 56.04
N MET A 12 56.10 5.39 56.40
CA MET A 12 55.32 4.28 55.83
C MET A 12 53.84 4.37 56.17
N LEU A 13 53.50 4.74 57.41
CA LEU A 13 52.11 4.94 57.83
C LEU A 13 51.45 6.08 57.06
N THR A 14 52.15 7.21 56.88
CA THR A 14 51.65 8.36 56.12
C THR A 14 51.37 7.98 54.67
N GLN A 15 52.27 7.21 54.03
CA GLN A 15 52.05 6.68 52.68
C GLN A 15 50.83 5.75 52.62
N LEU A 16 50.69 4.85 53.60
CA LEU A 16 49.56 3.92 53.65
C LEU A 16 48.22 4.66 53.80
N VAL A 17 48.16 5.67 54.69
CA VAL A 17 46.98 6.51 54.89
C VAL A 17 46.62 7.26 53.60
N SER A 18 47.61 7.82 52.91
CA SER A 18 47.40 8.49 51.62
C SER A 18 46.82 7.53 50.56
N MET A 19 47.43 6.35 50.42
CA MET A 19 46.97 5.34 49.46
C MET A 19 45.54 4.85 49.76
N VAL A 20 45.22 4.62 51.04
CA VAL A 20 43.86 4.28 51.46
C VAL A 20 42.88 5.43 51.18
N GLY A 21 43.32 6.68 51.35
CA GLY A 21 42.56 7.87 50.97
C GLY A 21 42.21 7.90 49.48
N HIS A 22 43.19 7.64 48.61
CA HIS A 22 42.98 7.54 47.16
C HIS A 22 42.05 6.38 46.78
N LEU A 23 42.27 5.18 47.34
CA LEU A 23 41.38 4.03 47.09
C LEU A 23 39.94 4.32 47.51
N LYS A 24 39.73 5.07 48.60
CA LYS A 24 38.38 5.46 49.03
C LYS A 24 37.72 6.40 48.01
N GLN A 25 38.46 7.36 47.46
CA GLN A 25 37.97 8.24 46.40
C GLN A 25 37.62 7.45 45.14
N ASP A 26 38.50 6.56 44.68
CA ASP A 26 38.23 5.72 43.50
C ASP A 26 36.98 4.86 43.69
N VAL A 27 36.79 4.29 44.89
CA VAL A 27 35.58 3.52 45.23
C VAL A 27 34.32 4.39 45.24
N GLU A 28 34.41 5.66 45.66
CA GLU A 28 33.30 6.60 45.60
C GLU A 28 32.91 6.95 44.16
N VAL A 29 33.90 7.16 43.28
CA VAL A 29 33.68 7.38 41.83
C VAL A 29 33.04 6.15 41.19
N ILE A 30 33.60 4.95 41.41
CA ILE A 30 33.04 3.71 40.86
C ILE A 30 31.59 3.50 41.30
N LYS A 31 31.25 3.85 42.55
CA LYS A 31 29.86 3.75 43.02
C LYS A 31 28.92 4.70 42.27
N ALA A 32 29.38 5.91 41.95
CA ALA A 32 28.62 6.86 41.16
C ALA A 32 28.40 6.34 39.73
N ASP A 33 29.46 5.90 39.06
CA ASP A 33 29.40 5.36 37.70
C ASP A 33 28.47 4.13 37.63
N VAL A 34 28.53 3.24 38.62
CA VAL A 34 27.64 2.06 38.70
C VAL A 34 26.18 2.48 38.93
N ALA A 35 25.91 3.58 39.63
CA ALA A 35 24.55 4.09 39.81
C ALA A 35 24.00 4.71 38.52
N GLU A 36 24.84 5.43 37.77
CA GLU A 36 24.50 5.96 36.45
C GLU A 36 24.21 4.84 35.45
N LEU A 37 25.11 3.85 35.34
CA LEU A 37 24.91 2.68 34.48
C LEU A 37 23.63 1.91 34.79
N LYS A 38 23.24 1.81 36.06
CA LYS A 38 21.95 1.18 36.44
C LYS A 38 20.75 1.97 35.91
N THR A 39 20.85 3.29 35.91
CA THR A 39 19.82 4.19 35.39
C THR A 39 19.72 4.04 33.88
N ASP A 40 20.84 4.10 33.16
CA ASP A 40 20.88 3.94 31.71
C ASP A 40 20.34 2.57 31.27
N VAL A 41 20.71 1.49 31.99
CA VAL A 41 20.19 0.15 31.71
C VAL A 41 18.67 0.07 31.95
N ALA A 42 18.13 0.80 32.93
CA ALA A 42 16.69 0.84 33.16
C ALA A 42 15.95 1.59 32.04
N ILE A 43 16.52 2.70 31.55
CA ILE A 43 16.00 3.44 30.40
C ILE A 43 16.01 2.56 29.15
N LEU A 44 17.16 1.94 28.85
CA LEU A 44 17.29 1.04 27.70
C LEU A 44 16.29 -0.12 27.72
N LYS A 45 15.99 -0.69 28.89
CA LYS A 45 14.94 -1.72 29.00
C LYS A 45 13.57 -1.18 28.61
N THR A 46 13.22 0.01 29.07
CA THR A 46 11.96 0.68 28.74
C THR A 46 11.87 0.96 27.24
N ASP A 47 12.92 1.52 26.64
CA ASP A 47 12.97 1.80 25.20
C ASP A 47 12.83 0.52 24.37
N VAL A 48 13.45 -0.58 24.80
CA VAL A 48 13.32 -1.89 24.13
C VAL A 48 11.91 -2.44 24.26
N GLU A 49 11.19 -2.20 25.36
CA GLU A 49 9.79 -2.60 25.51
C GLU A 49 8.87 -1.80 24.58
N VAL A 50 9.08 -0.49 24.46
CA VAL A 50 8.36 0.37 23.50
C VAL A 50 8.61 -0.10 22.07
N LEU A 51 9.88 -0.31 21.68
CA LEU A 51 10.21 -0.79 20.34
C LEU A 51 9.56 -2.15 20.02
N LYS A 52 9.40 -3.03 21.01
CA LYS A 52 8.69 -4.30 20.80
C LYS A 52 7.20 -4.09 20.53
N ALA A 53 6.57 -3.14 21.21
CA ALA A 53 5.18 -2.78 20.97
C ALA A 53 5.00 -2.17 19.57
N ASP A 54 5.83 -1.19 19.22
CA ASP A 54 5.80 -0.55 17.89
C ASP A 54 5.98 -1.56 16.75
N VAL A 55 6.92 -2.52 16.92
CA VAL A 55 7.12 -3.60 15.94
C VAL A 55 5.94 -4.56 15.86
N ALA A 56 5.20 -4.79 16.96
CA ALA A 56 4.00 -5.60 16.94
C ALA A 56 2.86 -4.89 16.20
N ASP A 57 2.68 -3.59 16.43
CA ASP A 57 1.67 -2.77 15.76
C ASP A 57 1.97 -2.68 14.25
N LEU A 58 3.22 -2.42 13.86
CA LEU A 58 3.64 -2.42 12.46
C LEU A 58 3.37 -3.75 11.74
N LYS A 59 3.44 -4.89 12.45
CA LYS A 59 3.09 -6.19 11.87
C LYS A 59 1.60 -6.33 11.61
N LEU A 60 0.75 -5.78 12.49
CA LEU A 60 -0.70 -5.78 12.30
C LEU A 60 -1.09 -4.86 11.14
N ASP A 61 -0.52 -3.66 11.08
CA ASP A 61 -0.76 -2.72 9.99
C ASP A 61 -0.35 -3.33 8.64
N MET A 62 0.81 -3.99 8.57
CA MET A 62 1.26 -4.66 7.36
C MET A 62 0.33 -5.83 6.96
N ALA A 63 -0.25 -6.53 7.93
CA ALA A 63 -1.22 -7.59 7.65
C ALA A 63 -2.53 -7.00 7.06
N ASN A 64 -3.00 -5.88 7.59
CA ASN A 64 -4.17 -5.17 7.08
C ASN A 64 -3.92 -4.66 5.65
N VAL A 65 -2.80 -3.97 5.41
CA VAL A 65 -2.42 -3.51 4.07
C VAL A 65 -2.38 -4.67 3.06
N LYS A 66 -1.89 -5.84 3.48
CA LYS A 66 -1.87 -7.02 2.61
C LYS A 66 -3.28 -7.53 2.29
N ALA A 67 -4.22 -7.46 3.23
CA ALA A 67 -5.61 -7.82 3.01
C ALA A 67 -6.29 -6.83 2.04
N ASP A 68 -6.15 -5.53 2.27
CA ASP A 68 -6.70 -4.47 1.41
C ASP A 68 -6.19 -4.59 -0.03
N VAL A 69 -4.89 -4.86 -0.21
CA VAL A 69 -4.30 -5.08 -1.55
C VAL A 69 -4.86 -6.34 -2.23
N ALA A 70 -5.22 -7.37 -1.47
CA ALA A 70 -5.84 -8.57 -2.03
C ALA A 70 -7.29 -8.30 -2.48
N GLU A 71 -8.05 -7.54 -1.68
CA GLU A 71 -9.40 -7.09 -2.03
C GLU A 71 -9.40 -6.21 -3.28
N LEU A 72 -8.52 -5.20 -3.33
CA LEU A 72 -8.38 -4.34 -4.52
C LEU A 72 -8.03 -5.10 -5.79
N LYS A 73 -7.25 -6.19 -5.69
CA LYS A 73 -6.97 -7.06 -6.84
C LYS A 73 -8.21 -7.82 -7.30
N SER A 74 -9.04 -8.29 -6.37
CA SER A 74 -10.31 -8.95 -6.67
C SER A 74 -11.28 -7.97 -7.35
N ASP A 75 -11.41 -6.76 -6.81
CA ASP A 75 -12.28 -5.73 -7.37
C ASP A 75 -11.84 -5.32 -8.77
N MET A 76 -10.53 -5.14 -8.99
CA MET A 76 -9.98 -4.84 -10.31
C MET A 76 -10.24 -5.97 -11.32
N PHE A 77 -10.22 -7.23 -10.87
CA PHE A 77 -10.58 -8.36 -11.73
C PHE A 77 -12.07 -8.31 -12.11
N ASN A 78 -12.95 -8.05 -11.15
CA ASN A 78 -14.39 -7.92 -11.39
C ASN A 78 -14.71 -6.77 -12.36
N VAL A 79 -14.11 -5.59 -12.15
CA VAL A 79 -14.25 -4.44 -13.06
C VAL A 79 -13.79 -4.80 -14.48
N LYS A 80 -12.70 -5.56 -14.61
CA LYS A 80 -12.23 -6.01 -15.93
C LYS A 80 -13.25 -6.92 -16.61
N VAL A 81 -13.89 -7.83 -15.87
CA VAL A 81 -14.95 -8.71 -16.37
C VAL A 81 -16.18 -7.91 -16.79
N GLU A 82 -16.62 -6.96 -15.97
CA GLU A 82 -17.76 -6.08 -16.32
C GLU A 82 -17.49 -5.26 -17.57
N ILE A 83 -16.27 -4.71 -17.72
CA ILE A 83 -15.88 -3.96 -18.93
C ILE A 83 -15.92 -4.87 -20.17
N THR A 84 -15.47 -6.12 -20.07
CA THR A 84 -15.55 -7.06 -21.19
C THR A 84 -16.99 -7.39 -21.57
N ASP A 85 -17.86 -7.65 -20.58
CA ASP A 85 -19.28 -7.96 -20.83
C ASP A 85 -20.04 -6.75 -21.42
N MET A 86 -19.77 -5.55 -20.91
CA MET A 86 -20.30 -4.31 -21.48
C MET A 86 -19.88 -4.12 -22.93
N ARG A 87 -18.62 -4.42 -23.25
CA ARG A 87 -18.11 -4.32 -24.63
C ARG A 87 -18.80 -5.32 -25.55
N GLU A 88 -18.92 -6.58 -25.13
CA GLU A 88 -19.62 -7.62 -25.91
C GLU A 88 -21.10 -7.25 -26.12
N THR A 89 -21.75 -6.72 -25.10
CA THR A 89 -23.13 -6.23 -25.20
C THR A 89 -23.25 -5.07 -26.18
N GLN A 90 -22.33 -4.10 -26.15
CA GLN A 90 -22.32 -3.01 -27.12
C GLN A 90 -22.08 -3.49 -28.55
N GLU A 91 -21.13 -4.41 -28.77
CA GLU A 91 -20.88 -4.97 -30.10
C GLU A 91 -22.11 -5.73 -30.62
N ARG A 92 -22.79 -6.50 -29.76
CA ARG A 92 -24.05 -7.16 -30.10
C ARG A 92 -25.15 -6.17 -30.49
N GLN A 93 -25.36 -5.13 -29.68
CA GLN A 93 -26.34 -4.09 -29.97
C GLN A 93 -26.02 -3.34 -31.26
N HIS A 94 -24.75 -3.00 -31.50
CA HIS A 94 -24.30 -2.38 -32.73
C HIS A 94 -24.63 -3.24 -33.96
N ASN A 95 -24.28 -4.53 -33.92
CA ASN A 95 -24.56 -5.47 -35.00
C ASN A 95 -26.07 -5.62 -35.25
N GLU A 96 -26.88 -5.67 -34.20
CA GLU A 96 -28.35 -5.76 -34.33
C GLU A 96 -28.93 -4.50 -34.99
N VAL A 97 -28.49 -3.31 -34.58
CA VAL A 97 -28.92 -2.04 -35.17
C VAL A 97 -28.50 -1.96 -36.64
N MET A 98 -27.25 -2.30 -36.96
CA MET A 98 -26.75 -2.31 -38.34
C MET A 98 -27.54 -3.28 -39.22
N GLY A 99 -27.85 -4.48 -38.72
CA GLY A 99 -28.69 -5.45 -39.43
C GLY A 99 -30.09 -4.91 -39.74
N LYS A 100 -30.73 -4.22 -38.78
CA LYS A 100 -32.03 -3.58 -39.00
C LYS A 100 -31.96 -2.46 -40.05
N LEU A 101 -30.88 -1.66 -40.04
CA LEU A 101 -30.67 -0.59 -41.03
C LEU A 101 -30.49 -1.14 -42.45
N GLU A 102 -29.76 -2.24 -42.61
CA GLU A 102 -29.61 -2.90 -43.91
C GLU A 102 -30.94 -3.46 -44.42
N LEU A 103 -31.74 -4.10 -43.54
CA LEU A 103 -33.08 -4.55 -43.92
C LEU A 103 -33.98 -3.40 -44.35
N LEU A 104 -33.94 -2.28 -43.63
CA LEU A 104 -34.70 -1.08 -43.97
C LEU A 104 -34.26 -0.49 -45.32
N ARG A 105 -32.94 -0.46 -45.59
CA ARG A 105 -32.40 -0.02 -46.88
C ARG A 105 -32.93 -0.88 -48.02
N ILE A 106 -32.89 -2.20 -47.87
CA ILE A 106 -33.41 -3.14 -48.87
C ILE A 106 -34.91 -2.94 -49.09
N ASP A 107 -35.69 -2.78 -48.02
CA ASP A 107 -37.14 -2.54 -48.11
C ASP A 107 -37.47 -1.24 -48.87
N GLN A 108 -36.70 -0.18 -48.62
CA GLN A 108 -36.81 1.09 -49.37
C GLN A 108 -36.48 0.91 -50.85
N GLU A 109 -35.40 0.19 -51.19
CA GLU A 109 -35.02 -0.10 -52.58
C GLU A 109 -36.13 -0.89 -53.31
N ILE A 110 -36.70 -1.91 -52.66
CA ILE A 110 -37.81 -2.72 -53.22
C ILE A 110 -39.07 -1.88 -53.39
N THR A 111 -39.43 -1.09 -52.38
CA THR A 111 -40.62 -0.23 -52.41
C THR A 111 -40.52 0.80 -53.52
N TRP A 112 -39.34 1.40 -53.71
CA TRP A 112 -39.12 2.36 -54.79
C TRP A 112 -39.22 1.69 -56.18
N ALA A 113 -38.60 0.51 -56.36
CA ALA A 113 -38.68 -0.24 -57.61
C ALA A 113 -40.13 -0.56 -58.01
N LYS A 114 -40.93 -1.05 -57.04
CA LYS A 114 -42.37 -1.32 -57.26
C LYS A 114 -43.16 -0.05 -57.57
N THR A 115 -42.85 1.07 -56.91
CA THR A 115 -43.51 2.35 -57.17
C THR A 115 -43.29 2.80 -58.62
N VAL A 116 -42.03 2.73 -59.09
CA VAL A 116 -41.67 3.05 -60.48
C VAL A 116 -42.34 2.09 -61.48
N GLU A 117 -42.42 0.80 -61.17
CA GLU A 117 -43.10 -0.17 -62.03
C GLU A 117 -44.60 0.13 -62.15
N ASN A 118 -45.28 0.38 -61.02
CA ASN A 118 -46.69 0.76 -60.99
C ASN A 118 -46.95 2.05 -61.79
N GLU A 119 -46.10 3.07 -61.65
CA GLU A 119 -46.20 4.30 -62.45
C GLU A 119 -46.13 3.99 -63.95
N ARG A 120 -45.17 3.15 -64.38
CA ARG A 120 -45.04 2.73 -65.78
C ARG A 120 -46.24 1.91 -66.27
N GLU A 121 -46.84 1.08 -65.42
CA GLU A 121 -48.06 0.33 -65.76
C GLU A 121 -49.27 1.25 -65.92
N ILE A 122 -49.45 2.21 -65.01
CA ILE A 122 -50.49 3.23 -65.11
C ILE A 122 -50.33 4.02 -66.42
N GLU A 123 -49.11 4.43 -66.76
CA GLU A 123 -48.83 5.15 -68.01
C GLU A 123 -49.21 4.31 -69.25
N ARG A 124 -48.93 3.00 -69.21
CA ARG A 124 -49.31 2.06 -70.29
C ARG A 124 -50.82 1.91 -70.41
N VAL A 125 -51.52 1.75 -69.29
CA VAL A 125 -52.99 1.61 -69.25
C VAL A 125 -53.66 2.90 -69.73
N LYS A 126 -53.19 4.08 -69.28
CA LYS A 126 -53.69 5.38 -69.75
C LYS A 126 -53.63 5.49 -71.28
N LYS A 127 -52.47 5.18 -71.86
CA LYS A 127 -52.28 5.16 -73.32
C LYS A 127 -53.25 4.21 -74.04
N GLN A 128 -53.53 3.03 -73.48
CA GLN A 128 -54.49 2.07 -74.07
C GLN A 128 -55.94 2.59 -74.03
N LEU A 129 -56.28 3.37 -73.01
CA LEU A 129 -57.61 3.96 -72.84
C LEU A 129 -57.82 5.27 -73.60
N GLN A 130 -56.84 5.73 -74.40
CA GLN A 130 -56.87 7.03 -75.11
C GLN A 130 -57.12 8.24 -74.18
N MET A 131 -56.73 8.12 -72.90
CA MET A 131 -56.66 9.22 -71.93
C MET A 131 -55.25 9.77 -71.86
#